data_AF-A0A2V9JZF8-F1
#
_entry.id   AF-A0A2V9JZF8-F1
#
_cell.length_a   1.000
_cell.length_b   1.000
_cell.length_c   1.000
_cell.angle_alpha   90.00
_cell.angle_beta   90.00
_cell.angle_gamma   90.00
#
_symmetry.space_group_name_H-M   'P 1'
#
loop_
_entity.id
_entity.type
_entity.pdbx_description
1 polymer ?
#
loop_
_entity_poly.entity_id
_entity_poly.type
_entity_poly.pdbx_seq_one_letter_code
_entity_poly.pdbx_strand_id
1 'polypeptide(L)'
;MGPSPPWMACRLEAAGMRPVNSIVDITNYVLLELGHPLHTFDYARLRGGKIVVARAAPGQKVTTLDGIERELDEEMLLINDGAGPVAIAGVMGGLESEISPNTRTVLLECAYFNPTSVRRTAKRLGLQTEASYRFERGADWDDTVRASARVCRLVEELAGGRVAGTLQDVYPAPKGPVVIELRRRHAQSLLGVRLTDRFIATTLARLEFRLEPLGRGAWRVTVPTYRADMELEADVIEELARFYGYDRIPTTLPAARKPGAKSPAAVIENGARAALLGMGYHEAVNLSFAAESDLQQFPPGAAGGASIRVVNPLTEETRFLRTTLAAGLVKAVKHNLNHGNHSVRLFEIGKVFHADPSGEPRERKPSGGYTFFHLKGAVSALAVALRAASAEVVPEAGVAWLNPAVAGRLVVGGEALGVLGGLHPDLEEAYKLRQQVYLAEIDFELLARCALQPVEFRSLPKYPAVERDLSVVVPDDLGFAAIHRGIAGLGMAELVTIDLIDVYEGEKIPPGKRSMTLRLKFQARDRTLTVDQVQTFSDNVVQFLRGDCGAELR
;
A
#
# COMPACT_ATOMS: atom_id res chain seq x y z
N MET A 1 36.80 42.29 14.71
CA MET A 1 36.56 40.84 14.51
C MET A 1 37.73 40.25 13.76
N GLY A 2 38.14 39.03 14.12
CA GLY A 2 39.32 38.38 13.55
C GLY A 2 39.12 36.87 13.39
N PRO A 3 40.17 36.12 13.02
CA PRO A 3 40.10 34.67 12.97
C PRO A 3 39.93 34.09 14.39
N SER A 4 39.28 32.93 14.47
CA SER A 4 39.12 32.19 15.72
C SER A 4 40.44 31.57 16.18
N PRO A 5 40.62 31.32 17.50
CA PRO A 5 41.79 30.61 18.01
C PRO A 5 41.95 29.23 17.35
N PRO A 6 43.18 28.75 17.10
CA PRO A 6 43.41 27.48 16.40
C PRO A 6 42.66 26.28 17.00
N TRP A 7 42.57 26.19 18.33
CA TRP A 7 41.88 25.08 19.00
C TRP A 7 40.37 25.05 18.71
N MET A 8 39.73 26.21 18.56
CA MET A 8 38.29 26.32 18.28
C MET A 8 38.04 25.99 16.81
N ALA A 9 38.86 26.54 15.91
CA ALA A 9 38.81 26.25 14.50
C ALA A 9 38.96 24.74 14.23
N CYS A 10 39.96 24.08 14.84
CA CYS A 10 40.14 22.63 14.69
C CYS A 10 38.96 21.81 15.22
N ARG A 11 38.31 22.23 16.32
CA ARG A 11 37.12 21.53 16.85
C ARG A 11 35.90 21.68 15.94
N LEU A 12 35.70 22.86 15.37
CA LEU A 12 34.64 23.11 14.39
C LEU A 12 34.85 22.28 13.12
N GLU A 13 36.07 22.28 12.58
CA GLU A 13 36.41 21.50 11.39
C GLU A 13 36.24 19.99 11.63
N ALA A 14 36.67 19.49 12.79
CA ALA A 14 36.48 18.10 13.18
C ALA A 14 34.99 17.71 13.32
N ALA A 15 34.12 18.68 13.60
CA ALA A 15 32.67 18.51 13.62
C ALA A 15 32.00 18.81 12.26
N GLY A 16 32.79 19.06 11.20
CA GLY A 16 32.29 19.32 9.84
C GLY A 16 31.84 20.77 9.59
N MET A 17 32.14 21.71 10.48
CA MET A 17 31.82 23.13 10.33
C MET A 17 33.06 23.93 9.93
N ARG A 18 32.98 24.66 8.81
CA ARG A 18 34.07 25.54 8.36
C ARG A 18 34.13 26.80 9.25
N PRO A 19 35.29 27.16 9.81
CA PRO A 19 35.48 28.43 10.53
C PRO A 19 35.26 29.64 9.60
N VAL A 20 34.58 30.66 10.10
CA VAL A 20 34.21 31.87 9.35
C VAL A 20 34.86 33.11 9.98
N ASN A 21 34.50 33.41 11.22
CA ASN A 21 35.06 34.52 11.99
C ASN A 21 34.82 34.26 13.48
N SER A 22 35.57 34.97 14.34
CA SER A 22 35.54 34.80 15.80
C SER A 22 34.13 34.79 16.41
N ILE A 23 33.16 35.53 15.89
CA ILE A 23 31.81 35.63 16.47
C ILE A 23 30.92 34.46 16.03
N VAL A 24 30.84 34.18 14.72
CA VAL A 24 30.08 33.04 14.17
C VAL A 24 30.64 31.71 14.69
N ASP A 25 31.96 31.62 14.81
CA ASP A 25 32.61 30.40 15.27
C ASP A 25 32.35 30.16 16.76
N ILE A 26 32.24 31.20 17.59
CA ILE A 26 31.83 31.06 18.98
C ILE A 26 30.39 30.53 19.06
N THR A 27 29.44 31.06 18.29
CA THR A 27 28.05 30.55 18.34
C THR A 27 27.95 29.12 17.83
N ASN A 28 28.67 28.77 16.76
CA ASN A 28 28.74 27.40 16.26
C ASN A 28 29.43 26.46 17.26
N TYR A 29 30.45 26.93 17.95
CA TYR A 29 31.15 26.16 18.98
C TYR A 29 30.23 25.88 20.17
N VAL A 30 29.53 26.89 20.68
CA VAL A 30 28.59 26.73 21.80
C VAL A 30 27.39 25.86 21.40
N LEU A 31 26.92 25.97 20.16
CA LEU A 31 25.93 25.06 19.59
C LEU A 31 26.38 23.59 19.68
N LEU A 32 27.63 23.29 19.37
CA LEU A 32 28.17 21.92 19.47
C LEU A 32 28.44 21.50 20.92
N GLU A 33 28.88 22.44 21.77
CA GLU A 33 29.22 22.19 23.17
C GLU A 33 27.97 21.90 24.02
N LEU A 34 26.88 22.64 23.79
CA LEU A 34 25.67 22.60 24.62
C LEU A 34 24.45 22.05 23.88
N GLY A 35 24.52 21.91 22.55
CA GLY A 35 23.38 21.44 21.74
C GLY A 35 22.33 22.50 21.43
N HIS A 36 22.53 23.76 21.82
CA HIS A 36 21.53 24.82 21.66
C HIS A 36 21.89 25.82 20.55
N PRO A 37 21.09 25.94 19.47
CA PRO A 37 21.42 26.87 18.39
C PRO A 37 21.34 28.33 18.82
N LEU A 38 22.35 29.13 18.42
CA LEU A 38 22.40 30.57 18.66
C LEU A 38 22.65 31.32 17.35
N HIS A 39 22.21 32.57 17.30
CA HIS A 39 22.43 33.44 16.15
C HIS A 39 22.90 34.82 16.58
N THR A 40 23.61 35.51 15.69
CA THR A 40 24.14 36.85 15.94
C THR A 40 23.74 37.79 14.82
N PHE A 41 23.13 38.91 15.18
CA PHE A 41 22.79 39.98 14.26
C PHE A 41 23.76 41.15 14.40
N ASP A 42 24.07 41.83 13.30
CA ASP A 42 24.69 43.14 13.35
C ASP A 42 23.66 44.15 13.88
N TYR A 43 23.88 44.65 15.10
CA TYR A 43 22.93 45.54 15.77
C TYR A 43 22.69 46.84 14.98
N ALA A 44 23.71 47.33 14.25
CA ALA A 44 23.58 48.55 13.45
C ALA A 44 22.69 48.36 12.21
N ARG A 45 22.43 47.10 11.81
CA ARG A 45 21.59 46.75 10.65
C ARG A 45 20.13 46.47 11.02
N LEU A 46 19.76 46.51 12.31
CA LEU A 46 18.39 46.31 12.77
C LEU A 46 17.59 47.62 12.69
N ARG A 47 16.74 47.76 11.67
CA ARG A 47 16.16 49.05 11.24
C ARG A 47 15.07 49.64 12.15
N GLY A 48 14.55 48.86 13.09
CA GLY A 48 13.50 49.30 14.03
C GLY A 48 13.88 49.19 15.51
N GLY A 49 15.11 48.80 15.83
CA GLY A 49 15.62 48.73 17.21
C GLY A 49 14.84 47.78 18.15
N LYS A 50 14.05 46.86 17.59
CA LYS A 50 13.26 45.87 18.35
C LYS A 50 13.24 44.54 17.60
N ILE A 51 13.06 43.45 18.35
CA ILE A 51 12.82 42.13 17.77
C ILE A 51 11.33 41.78 17.92
N VAL A 52 10.69 41.39 16.83
CA VAL A 52 9.29 40.96 16.77
C VAL A 52 9.22 39.58 16.14
N VAL A 53 8.84 38.58 16.93
CA VAL A 53 8.63 37.21 16.45
C VAL A 53 7.18 37.07 16.01
N ALA A 54 6.97 36.87 14.70
CA ALA A 54 5.64 36.82 14.10
C ALA A 54 5.63 35.89 12.89
N ARG A 55 4.45 35.42 12.50
CA ARG A 55 4.29 34.61 11.29
C ARG A 55 4.46 35.46 10.03
N ALA A 56 4.89 34.82 8.95
CA ALA A 56 5.01 35.45 7.65
C ALA A 56 3.63 35.89 7.11
N ALA A 57 3.59 36.95 6.31
CA ALA A 57 2.44 37.23 5.46
C ALA A 57 2.45 36.28 4.24
N PRO A 58 1.29 35.95 3.65
CA PRO A 58 1.23 35.12 2.45
C PRO A 58 2.08 35.70 1.31
N GLY A 59 3.00 34.91 0.77
CA GLY A 59 3.87 35.33 -0.34
C GLY A 59 4.97 36.31 0.07
N GLN A 60 5.17 36.55 1.37
CA GLN A 60 6.28 37.38 1.86
C GLN A 60 7.62 36.77 1.46
N LYS A 61 8.60 37.61 1.12
CA LYS A 61 9.92 37.16 0.67
C LYS A 61 11.02 37.52 1.66
N VAL A 62 12.01 36.63 1.78
CA VAL A 62 13.24 36.84 2.56
C VAL A 62 14.43 36.32 1.77
N THR A 63 15.50 37.11 1.71
CA THR A 63 16.81 36.65 1.22
C THR A 63 17.61 36.09 2.38
N THR A 64 17.90 34.78 2.33
CA THR A 64 18.69 34.09 3.36
C THR A 64 20.20 34.28 3.18
N LEU A 65 20.99 33.90 4.18
CA LEU A 65 22.47 34.04 4.17
C LEU A 65 23.19 33.34 3.01
N ASP A 66 22.54 32.37 2.37
CA ASP A 66 23.02 31.72 1.14
C ASP A 66 22.81 32.57 -0.13
N GLY A 67 22.23 33.77 0.01
CA GLY A 67 21.93 34.69 -1.09
C GLY A 67 20.67 34.34 -1.88
N ILE A 68 19.89 33.33 -1.45
CA ILE A 68 18.68 32.88 -2.15
C ILE A 68 17.46 33.62 -1.61
N GLU A 69 16.66 34.21 -2.51
CA GLU A 69 15.35 34.77 -2.17
C GLU A 69 14.32 33.63 -2.03
N ARG A 70 13.60 33.61 -0.91
CA ARG A 70 12.64 32.55 -0.57
C ARG A 70 11.26 33.15 -0.36
N GLU A 71 10.26 32.57 -1.02
CA GLU A 71 8.85 32.88 -0.80
C GLU A 71 8.35 32.08 0.42
N LEU A 72 7.65 32.78 1.31
CA LEU A 72 7.22 32.27 2.60
C LEU A 72 5.72 32.04 2.64
N ASP A 73 5.35 31.01 3.38
CA ASP A 73 3.98 30.63 3.68
C ASP A 73 3.56 31.18 5.05
N GLU A 74 2.27 31.46 5.23
CA GLU A 74 1.73 32.10 6.45
C GLU A 74 1.92 31.30 7.74
N GLU A 75 2.26 30.01 7.66
CA GLU A 75 2.57 29.19 8.83
C GLU A 75 4.04 29.30 9.28
N MET A 76 4.89 29.92 8.46
CA MET A 76 6.32 30.09 8.75
C MET A 76 6.54 31.19 9.78
N LEU A 77 7.36 30.91 10.78
CA LEU A 77 7.70 31.87 11.83
C LEU A 77 8.95 32.68 11.44
N LEU A 78 8.89 33.99 11.63
CA LEU A 78 9.96 34.93 11.31
C LEU A 78 10.41 35.70 12.54
N ILE A 79 11.67 36.12 12.50
CA ILE A 79 12.24 37.11 13.42
C ILE A 79 12.33 38.41 12.64
N ASN A 80 11.71 39.49 13.14
CA ASN A 80 11.64 40.79 12.47
C ASN A 80 12.34 41.86 13.30
N ASP A 81 12.98 42.84 12.65
CA ASP A 81 13.70 43.96 13.29
C ASP A 81 12.81 45.19 13.56
N GLY A 82 11.50 45.06 13.38
CA GLY A 82 10.51 46.14 13.47
C GLY A 82 10.22 46.86 12.15
N ALA A 83 11.06 46.71 11.12
CA ALA A 83 10.80 47.17 9.76
C ALA A 83 10.54 46.00 8.80
N GLY A 84 11.19 44.86 9.02
CA GLY A 84 11.02 43.67 8.20
C GLY A 84 11.69 42.42 8.78
N PRO A 85 11.60 41.29 8.07
CA PRO A 85 12.18 40.02 8.50
C PRO A 85 13.71 40.03 8.41
N VAL A 86 14.36 39.49 9.43
CA VAL A 86 15.82 39.35 9.54
C VAL A 86 16.28 37.90 9.71
N ALA A 87 15.37 36.97 9.98
CA ALA A 87 15.64 35.54 9.94
C ALA A 87 14.36 34.72 9.77
N ILE A 88 14.51 33.51 9.22
CA ILE A 88 13.49 32.46 9.29
C ILE A 88 13.74 31.69 10.59
N ALA A 89 12.81 31.80 11.54
CA ALA A 89 13.00 31.38 12.92
C ALA A 89 13.37 29.89 13.03
N GLY A 90 14.51 29.61 13.65
CA GLY A 90 15.03 28.25 13.84
C GLY A 90 15.54 27.55 12.58
N VAL A 91 15.57 28.22 11.42
CA VAL A 91 16.03 27.64 10.15
C VAL A 91 17.29 28.33 9.64
N MET A 92 17.22 29.61 9.30
CA MET A 92 18.36 30.35 8.73
C MET A 92 18.22 31.86 8.93
N GLY A 93 19.34 32.53 9.20
CA GLY A 93 19.42 33.99 9.22
C GLY A 93 19.17 34.62 7.86
N GLY A 94 18.74 35.88 7.86
CA GLY A 94 18.58 36.71 6.67
C GLY A 94 19.84 37.52 6.37
N LEU A 95 20.12 37.72 5.08
CA LEU A 95 21.31 38.45 4.61
C LEU A 95 21.35 39.92 5.08
N GLU A 96 20.18 40.52 5.31
CA GLU A 96 20.05 41.94 5.66
C GLU A 96 20.62 42.31 7.03
N SER A 97 20.79 41.33 7.91
CA SER A 97 21.23 41.52 9.30
C SER A 97 22.54 40.77 9.63
N GLU A 98 23.17 40.19 8.61
CA GLU A 98 24.41 39.42 8.74
C GLU A 98 25.55 40.26 9.33
N ILE A 99 26.37 39.63 10.18
CA ILE A 99 27.61 40.22 10.65
C ILE A 99 28.64 40.35 9.53
N SER A 100 29.31 41.49 9.45
CA SER A 100 30.32 41.81 8.43
C SER A 100 31.62 42.23 9.09
N PRO A 101 32.78 42.27 8.42
CA PRO A 101 34.03 42.75 9.03
C PRO A 101 33.94 44.13 9.72
N ASN A 102 32.94 44.95 9.38
CA ASN A 102 32.67 46.26 9.95
C ASN A 102 31.77 46.26 11.20
N THR A 103 31.17 45.12 11.58
CA THR A 103 30.27 45.02 12.74
C THR A 103 31.02 45.35 14.03
N ARG A 104 30.46 46.29 14.80
CA ARG A 104 31.00 46.74 16.10
C ARG A 104 30.14 46.35 17.29
N THR A 105 28.84 46.15 17.06
CA THR A 105 27.85 45.83 18.08
C THR A 105 27.04 44.64 17.58
N VAL A 106 26.96 43.59 18.39
CA VAL A 106 26.26 42.35 18.04
C VAL A 106 25.07 42.17 18.97
N LEU A 107 23.91 41.82 18.41
CA LEU A 107 22.80 41.28 19.16
C LEU A 107 22.88 39.75 19.14
N LEU A 108 23.01 39.12 20.31
CA LEU A 108 22.95 37.68 20.45
C LEU A 108 21.50 37.23 20.60
N GLU A 109 21.09 36.27 19.77
CA GLU A 109 19.81 35.57 19.86
C GLU A 109 20.04 34.15 20.37
N CYS A 110 19.29 33.77 21.41
CA CYS A 110 19.15 32.40 21.86
C CYS A 110 17.68 32.12 22.13
N ALA A 111 17.08 31.24 21.32
CA ALA A 111 15.64 31.02 21.34
C ALA A 111 15.31 29.53 21.38
N TYR A 112 14.07 29.20 21.74
CA TYR A 112 13.49 27.88 21.57
C TYR A 112 12.28 28.00 20.64
N PHE A 113 12.27 27.22 19.56
CA PHE A 113 11.19 27.18 18.59
C PHE A 113 10.42 25.88 18.66
N ASN A 114 9.16 25.91 18.24
CA ASN A 114 8.35 24.69 18.17
C ASN A 114 8.94 23.71 17.12
N PRO A 115 9.31 22.47 17.50
CA PRO A 115 9.97 21.51 16.60
C PRO A 115 9.20 21.22 15.31
N THR A 116 7.87 21.06 15.41
CA THR A 116 7.00 20.79 14.26
C THR A 116 6.96 21.96 13.29
N SER A 117 6.90 23.20 13.80
CA SER A 117 6.92 24.41 12.96
C SER A 117 8.24 24.53 12.20
N VAL A 118 9.38 24.31 12.86
CA VAL A 118 10.71 24.34 12.21
C VAL A 118 10.80 23.24 11.15
N ARG A 119 10.38 22.01 11.47
CA ARG A 119 10.42 20.87 10.52
C ARG A 119 9.61 21.12 9.26
N ARG A 120 8.39 21.63 9.41
CA ARG A 120 7.51 21.95 8.27
C ARG A 120 8.13 23.04 7.40
N THR A 121 8.68 24.08 8.04
CA THR A 121 9.33 25.21 7.35
C THR A 121 10.58 24.75 6.59
N ALA A 122 11.50 24.04 7.25
CA ALA A 122 12.73 23.52 6.67
C ALA A 122 12.44 22.59 5.47
N LYS A 123 11.51 21.63 5.63
CA LYS A 123 11.11 20.71 4.55
C LYS A 123 10.48 21.42 3.37
N ARG A 124 9.61 22.42 3.61
CA ARG A 124 8.92 23.17 2.55
C ARG A 124 9.88 24.04 1.75
N LEU A 125 10.89 24.62 2.41
CA LEU A 125 11.93 25.44 1.78
C LEU A 125 13.09 24.62 1.20
N GLY A 126 13.11 23.29 1.39
CA GLY A 126 14.21 22.43 0.98
C GLY A 126 15.53 22.75 1.72
N LEU A 127 15.44 23.23 2.95
CA LEU A 127 16.59 23.62 3.78
C LEU A 127 16.86 22.60 4.87
N GLN A 128 18.13 22.31 5.12
CA GLN A 128 18.58 21.54 6.27
C GLN A 128 19.82 22.20 6.85
N THR A 129 19.69 22.81 8.03
CA THR A 129 20.79 23.52 8.70
C THR A 129 21.10 22.88 10.06
N GLU A 130 22.28 23.17 10.63
CA GLU A 130 22.64 22.71 11.97
C GLU A 130 21.63 23.17 13.04
N ALA A 131 21.07 24.37 12.86
CA ALA A 131 20.04 24.93 13.72
C ALA A 131 18.69 24.20 13.53
N SER A 132 18.22 24.08 12.29
CA SER A 132 16.93 23.43 12.01
C SER A 132 16.94 21.98 12.49
N TYR A 133 18.01 21.24 12.22
CA TYR A 133 18.18 19.85 12.64
C TYR A 133 17.97 19.64 14.14
N ARG A 134 18.49 20.55 14.99
CA ARG A 134 18.39 20.47 16.45
C ARG A 134 17.05 20.95 16.97
N PHE A 135 16.53 22.07 16.47
CA PHE A 135 15.20 22.53 16.86
C PHE A 135 14.11 21.53 16.47
N GLU A 136 14.22 20.88 15.31
CA GLU A 136 13.32 19.81 14.86
C GLU A 136 13.28 18.59 15.80
N ARG A 137 14.33 18.39 16.60
CA ARG A 137 14.48 17.28 17.56
C ARG A 137 14.22 17.69 19.01
N GLY A 138 13.92 18.97 19.24
CA GLY A 138 13.70 19.51 20.59
C GLY A 138 15.00 19.85 21.29
N ALA A 139 15.62 20.98 20.92
CA ALA A 139 16.67 21.59 21.73
C ALA A 139 16.15 21.89 23.15
N ASP A 140 17.03 21.91 24.14
CA ASP A 140 16.62 22.12 25.54
C ASP A 140 16.03 23.52 25.73
N TRP A 141 14.73 23.58 26.05
CA TRP A 141 14.03 24.86 26.19
C TRP A 141 14.48 25.65 27.41
N ASP A 142 15.09 25.02 28.41
CA ASP A 142 15.55 25.66 29.66
C ASP A 142 17.02 26.14 29.57
N ASP A 143 17.74 25.77 28.50
CA ASP A 143 19.18 26.01 28.41
C ASP A 143 19.59 27.36 27.76
N THR A 144 18.60 28.15 27.31
CA THR A 144 18.81 29.39 26.56
C THR A 144 19.68 30.40 27.31
N VAL A 145 19.47 30.56 28.61
CA VAL A 145 20.22 31.50 29.46
C VAL A 145 21.67 31.04 29.62
N ARG A 146 21.90 29.76 29.88
CA ARG A 146 23.25 29.19 30.03
C ARG A 146 24.04 29.29 28.73
N ALA A 147 23.42 28.93 27.60
CA ALA A 147 24.03 29.02 26.29
C ALA A 147 24.39 30.48 25.92
N SER A 148 23.49 31.42 26.20
CA SER A 148 23.74 32.85 25.99
C SER A 148 24.92 33.35 26.82
N ALA A 149 24.96 33.01 28.11
CA ALA A 149 26.04 33.40 29.01
C ALA A 149 27.39 32.79 28.58
N ARG A 150 27.38 31.56 28.04
CA ARG A 150 28.57 30.89 27.51
C ARG A 150 29.14 31.62 26.30
N VAL A 151 28.30 32.04 25.36
CA VAL A 151 28.73 32.86 24.21
C VAL A 151 29.31 34.18 24.67
N CYS A 152 28.60 34.92 25.55
CA CYS A 152 29.09 36.20 26.06
C CYS A 152 30.49 36.08 26.69
N ARG A 153 30.70 35.05 27.52
CA ARG A 153 32.01 34.79 28.12
C ARG A 153 33.11 34.55 27.08
N LEU A 154 32.84 33.70 26.09
CA LEU A 154 33.83 33.41 25.04
C LEU A 154 34.12 34.64 24.17
N VAL A 155 33.14 35.52 23.94
CA VAL A 155 33.34 36.77 23.23
C VAL A 155 34.23 37.73 24.01
N GLU A 156 34.06 37.83 25.34
CA GLU A 156 34.94 38.64 26.21
C GLU A 156 36.37 38.07 26.24
N GLU A 157 36.51 36.75 26.40
CA GLU A 157 37.81 36.08 26.50
C GLU A 157 38.60 36.06 25.17
N LEU A 158 37.92 35.87 24.04
CA LEU A 158 38.58 35.55 22.77
C LEU A 158 38.48 36.64 21.71
N ALA A 159 37.42 37.47 21.75
CA ALA A 159 37.17 38.50 20.74
C ALA A 159 37.35 39.93 21.28
N GLY A 160 37.67 40.10 22.57
CA GLY A 160 37.85 41.40 23.21
C GLY A 160 36.57 42.24 23.28
N GLY A 161 35.41 41.59 23.19
CA GLY A 161 34.12 42.23 23.36
C GLY A 161 33.82 42.55 24.83
N ARG A 162 32.73 43.28 25.07
CA ARG A 162 32.17 43.50 26.41
C ARG A 162 30.65 43.35 26.34
N VAL A 163 30.04 42.76 27.34
CA VAL A 163 28.57 42.71 27.43
C VAL A 163 28.04 44.13 27.69
N ALA A 164 27.32 44.69 26.71
CA ALA A 164 26.88 46.08 26.73
C ALA A 164 25.45 46.30 27.26
N GLY A 165 24.63 45.24 27.35
CA GLY A 165 23.23 45.32 27.73
C GLY A 165 22.81 44.22 28.72
N THR A 166 21.58 44.29 29.20
CA THR A 166 20.99 43.26 30.07
C THR A 166 20.33 42.16 29.24
N LEU A 167 20.30 40.95 29.79
CA LEU A 167 19.56 39.83 29.22
C LEU A 167 18.07 40.19 29.14
N GLN A 168 17.46 40.00 27.97
CA GLN A 168 16.03 40.10 27.77
C GLN A 168 15.46 38.69 27.59
N ASP A 169 14.95 38.09 28.66
CA ASP A 169 14.34 36.75 28.64
C ASP A 169 12.81 36.86 28.50
N VAL A 170 12.31 36.71 27.27
CA VAL A 170 10.88 36.80 26.95
C VAL A 170 10.29 35.40 26.90
N TYR A 171 9.79 34.92 28.06
CA TYR A 171 9.21 33.59 28.20
C TYR A 171 7.73 33.67 28.64
N PRO A 172 6.79 33.98 27.73
CA PRO A 172 5.40 34.30 28.08
C PRO A 172 4.60 33.10 28.62
N ALA A 173 5.01 31.88 28.29
CA ALA A 173 4.38 30.65 28.75
C ALA A 173 5.45 29.67 29.28
N PRO A 174 5.93 29.87 30.52
CA PRO A 174 6.94 29.01 31.13
C PRO A 174 6.49 27.55 31.18
N LYS A 175 7.38 26.63 30.83
CA LYS A 175 7.13 25.20 30.90
C LYS A 175 7.65 24.65 32.21
N GLY A 176 6.92 23.69 32.78
CA GLY A 176 7.42 22.85 33.86
C GLY A 176 8.10 21.60 33.30
N PRO A 177 9.01 20.96 34.05
CA PRO A 177 9.56 19.67 33.67
C PRO A 177 8.44 18.61 33.63
N VAL A 178 8.60 17.62 32.76
CA VAL A 178 7.68 16.48 32.69
C VAL A 178 7.85 15.62 33.94
N VAL A 179 6.75 15.16 34.52
CA VAL A 179 6.74 14.31 35.71
C VAL A 179 5.96 13.03 35.42
N ILE A 180 6.64 11.89 35.56
CA ILE A 180 6.13 10.57 35.17
C ILE A 180 6.11 9.66 36.42
N GLU A 181 5.02 8.92 36.62
CA GLU A 181 5.00 7.86 37.62
C GLU A 181 5.63 6.59 37.03
N LEU A 182 6.68 6.07 37.68
CA LEU A 182 7.33 4.81 37.33
C LEU A 182 7.02 3.76 38.38
N ARG A 183 6.48 2.61 37.94
CA ARG A 183 6.15 1.46 38.80
C ARG A 183 7.02 0.27 38.42
N ARG A 184 7.81 -0.22 39.38
CA ARG A 184 8.68 -1.39 39.19
C ARG A 184 7.91 -2.60 38.62
N ARG A 185 6.71 -2.86 39.14
CA ARG A 185 5.88 -3.98 38.68
C ARG A 185 5.56 -3.88 37.20
N HIS A 186 5.26 -2.68 36.71
CA HIS A 186 4.95 -2.46 35.30
C HIS A 186 6.21 -2.64 34.44
N ALA A 187 7.33 -2.03 34.84
CA ALA A 187 8.64 -2.21 34.17
C ALA A 187 9.02 -3.69 34.05
N GLN A 188 8.90 -4.46 35.13
CA GLN A 188 9.18 -5.90 35.12
C GLN A 188 8.20 -6.70 34.24
N SER A 189 6.93 -6.32 34.23
CA SER A 189 5.91 -6.97 33.40
C SER A 189 6.15 -6.71 31.92
N LEU A 190 6.57 -5.50 31.56
CA LEU A 190 6.82 -5.10 30.17
C LEU A 190 8.11 -5.72 29.65
N LEU A 191 9.19 -5.70 30.45
CA LEU A 191 10.50 -6.22 30.03
C LEU A 191 10.67 -7.73 30.25
N GLY A 192 9.81 -8.38 31.04
CA GLY A 192 9.96 -9.81 31.34
C GLY A 192 11.19 -10.15 32.20
N VAL A 193 11.84 -9.16 32.82
CA VAL A 193 13.01 -9.34 33.69
C VAL A 193 12.74 -8.79 35.09
N ARG A 194 13.48 -9.28 36.09
CA ARG A 194 13.46 -8.70 37.44
C ARG A 194 14.43 -7.53 37.50
N LEU A 195 13.91 -6.34 37.83
CA LEU A 195 14.70 -5.14 38.08
C LEU A 195 14.78 -4.87 39.58
N THR A 196 15.96 -4.47 40.06
CA THR A 196 16.14 -4.06 41.47
C THR A 196 15.94 -2.55 41.62
N ASP A 197 15.48 -2.11 42.79
CA ASP A 197 15.31 -0.67 43.09
C ASP A 197 16.62 0.11 42.94
N ARG A 198 17.73 -0.53 43.33
CA ARG A 198 19.08 0.02 43.17
C ARG A 198 19.43 0.25 41.70
N PHE A 199 19.15 -0.72 40.82
CA PHE A 199 19.41 -0.58 39.39
C PHE A 199 18.57 0.57 38.82
N ILE A 200 17.27 0.61 39.11
CA ILE A 200 16.36 1.65 38.61
C ILE A 200 16.85 3.03 39.04
N ALA A 201 17.08 3.24 40.34
CA ALA A 201 17.49 4.53 40.86
C ALA A 201 18.87 4.97 40.35
N THR A 202 19.84 4.05 40.27
CA THR A 202 21.21 4.39 39.82
C THR A 202 21.23 4.74 38.33
N THR A 203 20.51 3.98 37.50
CA THR A 203 20.46 4.21 36.06
C THR A 203 19.81 5.55 35.75
N LEU A 204 18.61 5.80 36.30
CA LEU A 204 17.87 7.03 36.01
C LEU A 204 18.57 8.27 36.60
N ALA A 205 19.20 8.17 37.78
CA ALA A 205 19.98 9.28 38.33
C ALA A 205 21.21 9.63 37.48
N ARG A 206 21.87 8.63 36.87
CA ARG A 206 23.01 8.86 35.94
C ARG A 206 22.59 9.53 34.63
N LEU A 207 21.31 9.40 34.29
CA LEU A 207 20.66 10.10 33.19
C LEU A 207 20.01 11.41 33.64
N GLU A 208 20.34 11.88 34.85
CA GLU A 208 19.89 13.14 35.45
C GLU A 208 18.39 13.26 35.70
N PHE A 209 17.65 12.15 35.63
CA PHE A 209 16.28 12.12 36.15
C PHE A 209 16.31 12.28 37.67
N ARG A 210 15.38 13.08 38.20
CA ARG A 210 15.17 13.19 39.65
C ARG A 210 14.09 12.20 40.09
N LEU A 211 14.39 11.37 41.08
CA LEU A 211 13.48 10.34 41.56
C LEU A 211 13.04 10.65 42.99
N GLU A 212 11.73 10.70 43.21
CA GLU A 212 11.11 10.78 44.52
C GLU A 212 10.36 9.47 44.81
N PRO A 213 10.73 8.69 45.84
CA PRO A 213 10.01 7.47 46.18
C PRO A 213 8.55 7.75 46.57
N LEU A 214 7.61 7.01 45.98
CA LEU A 214 6.19 7.03 46.36
C LEU A 214 5.79 5.84 47.26
N GLY A 215 6.74 4.95 47.53
CA GLY A 215 6.53 3.70 48.27
C GLY A 215 6.09 2.53 47.35
N ARG A 216 6.09 1.31 47.90
CA ARG A 216 5.67 0.07 47.19
C ARG A 216 6.38 -0.20 45.84
N GLY A 217 7.60 0.30 45.65
CA GLY A 217 8.36 0.15 44.41
C GLY A 217 7.86 1.05 43.27
N ALA A 218 7.38 2.25 43.62
CA ALA A 218 7.02 3.30 42.68
C ALA A 218 7.81 4.59 42.97
N TRP A 219 8.04 5.39 41.93
CA TRP A 219 8.74 6.67 41.98
C TRP A 219 7.98 7.71 41.17
N ARG A 220 8.00 8.95 41.65
CA ARG A 220 7.75 10.13 40.83
C ARG A 220 9.09 10.51 40.20
N VAL A 221 9.12 10.50 38.87
CA VAL A 221 10.31 10.75 38.06
C VAL A 221 10.16 12.10 37.39
N THR A 222 10.99 13.07 37.74
CA THR A 222 11.09 14.35 37.03
C THR A 222 12.11 14.21 35.91
N VAL A 223 11.66 14.45 34.69
CA VAL A 223 12.44 14.34 33.46
C VAL A 223 13.33 15.59 33.30
N PRO A 224 14.62 15.45 32.94
CA PRO A 224 15.46 16.59 32.60
C PRO A 224 14.97 17.26 31.29
N THR A 225 15.04 18.59 31.21
CA THR A 225 14.37 19.39 30.17
C THR A 225 14.87 19.14 28.75
N TYR A 226 16.12 18.69 28.59
CA TYR A 226 16.70 18.27 27.30
C TYR A 226 16.14 16.94 26.77
N ARG A 227 15.38 16.17 27.57
CA ARG A 227 14.74 14.92 27.13
C ARG A 227 13.33 15.17 26.61
N ALA A 228 13.26 15.78 25.42
CA ALA A 228 12.00 16.06 24.73
C ALA A 228 11.22 14.79 24.31
N ASP A 229 11.83 13.62 24.41
CA ASP A 229 11.30 12.30 24.04
C ASP A 229 10.55 11.56 25.17
N MET A 230 10.53 12.10 26.40
CA MET A 230 9.95 11.44 27.57
C MET A 230 8.55 11.97 27.89
N GLU A 231 7.52 11.18 27.61
CA GLU A 231 6.11 11.55 27.86
C GLU A 231 5.37 10.51 28.71
N LEU A 232 5.79 9.25 28.64
CA LEU A 232 5.10 8.09 29.19
C LEU A 232 6.02 7.30 30.13
N GLU A 233 5.39 6.52 31.03
CA GLU A 233 6.10 5.54 31.85
C GLU A 233 6.92 4.55 30.99
N ALA A 234 6.40 4.21 29.80
CA ALA A 234 7.06 3.31 28.86
C ALA A 234 8.42 3.87 28.37
N ASP A 235 8.55 5.19 28.22
CA ASP A 235 9.79 5.82 27.75
C ASP A 235 10.87 5.74 28.83
N VAL A 236 10.48 5.91 30.10
CA VAL A 236 11.39 5.68 31.24
C VAL A 236 11.77 4.19 31.35
N ILE A 237 10.84 3.27 31.04
CA ILE A 237 11.13 1.83 31.01
C ILE A 237 12.08 1.47 29.85
N GLU A 238 11.98 2.15 28.70
CA GLU A 238 12.89 1.99 27.56
C GLU A 238 14.33 2.36 27.97
N GLU A 239 14.52 3.45 28.71
CA GLU A 239 15.85 3.81 29.25
C GLU A 239 16.39 2.71 30.17
N LEU A 240 15.54 2.14 31.03
CA LEU A 240 15.93 1.00 31.87
C LEU A 240 16.30 -0.24 31.04
N ALA A 241 15.56 -0.52 29.96
CA ALA A 241 15.85 -1.62 29.05
C ALA A 241 17.18 -1.43 28.32
N ARG A 242 17.43 -0.21 27.84
CA ARG A 242 18.65 0.17 27.12
C ARG A 242 19.90 -0.03 27.97
N PHE A 243 19.86 0.37 29.24
CA PHE A 243 20.98 0.16 30.17
C PHE A 243 21.01 -1.24 30.79
N TYR A 244 19.89 -1.95 30.84
CA TYR A 244 19.90 -3.37 31.21
C TYR A 244 20.60 -4.20 30.13
N GLY A 245 20.42 -3.81 28.87
CA GLY A 245 20.92 -4.46 27.67
C GLY A 245 19.83 -5.33 27.05
N TYR A 246 19.39 -4.99 25.84
CA TYR A 246 18.31 -5.71 25.14
C TYR A 246 18.65 -7.20 24.95
N ASP A 247 19.91 -7.52 24.68
CA ASP A 247 20.40 -8.90 24.51
C ASP A 247 20.28 -9.77 25.78
N ARG A 248 20.09 -9.14 26.94
CA ARG A 248 19.92 -9.83 28.23
C ARG A 248 18.47 -10.09 28.58
N ILE A 249 17.53 -9.56 27.79
CA ILE A 249 16.10 -9.79 27.96
C ILE A 249 15.77 -11.16 27.34
N PRO A 250 15.21 -12.12 28.10
CA PRO A 250 14.97 -13.47 27.60
C PRO A 250 13.89 -13.46 26.51
N THR A 251 14.14 -14.19 25.42
CA THR A 251 13.11 -14.45 24.41
C THR A 251 12.12 -15.48 24.94
N THR A 252 10.83 -15.13 24.99
CA THR A 252 9.75 -16.04 25.39
C THR A 252 8.68 -16.09 24.31
N LEU A 253 8.09 -17.26 24.07
CA LEU A 253 6.91 -17.35 23.20
C LEU A 253 5.66 -16.86 23.94
N PRO A 254 4.85 -15.98 23.34
CA PRO A 254 3.57 -15.59 23.94
C PRO A 254 2.65 -16.81 24.00
N ALA A 255 1.90 -16.96 25.10
CA ALA A 255 0.95 -18.05 25.24
C ALA A 255 -0.22 -17.87 24.25
N ALA A 256 -0.30 -18.71 23.23
CA ALA A 256 -1.44 -18.79 22.33
C ALA A 256 -2.47 -19.82 22.85
N ARG A 257 -3.73 -19.42 23.00
CA ARG A 257 -4.78 -20.29 23.56
C ARG A 257 -5.61 -21.05 22.52
N LYS A 258 -5.47 -20.74 21.23
CA LYS A 258 -6.25 -21.36 20.16
C LYS A 258 -5.37 -21.67 18.94
N PRO A 259 -5.51 -22.85 18.33
CA PRO A 259 -4.92 -23.09 17.02
C PRO A 259 -5.57 -22.15 16.01
N GLY A 260 -4.76 -21.50 15.18
CA GLY A 260 -5.27 -20.73 14.04
C GLY A 260 -5.76 -21.66 12.94
N ALA A 261 -6.77 -21.23 12.19
CA ALA A 261 -7.17 -21.86 10.93
C ALA A 261 -6.99 -20.87 9.79
N LYS A 262 -6.76 -21.39 8.58
CA LYS A 262 -6.76 -20.55 7.37
C LYS A 262 -8.18 -20.01 7.15
N SER A 263 -8.28 -18.75 6.72
CA SER A 263 -9.57 -18.21 6.30
C SER A 263 -10.08 -18.97 5.07
N PRO A 264 -11.40 -19.09 4.87
CA PRO A 264 -11.96 -19.68 3.66
C PRO A 264 -11.38 -19.05 2.38
N ALA A 265 -11.21 -17.73 2.36
CA ALA A 265 -10.59 -17.02 1.25
C ALA A 265 -9.15 -17.51 0.96
N ALA A 266 -8.33 -17.70 1.99
CA ALA A 266 -6.97 -18.24 1.82
C ALA A 266 -6.96 -19.71 1.36
N VAL A 267 -7.94 -20.51 1.79
CA VAL A 267 -8.10 -21.90 1.31
C VAL A 267 -8.45 -21.90 -0.18
N ILE A 268 -9.40 -21.06 -0.60
CA ILE A 268 -9.84 -20.95 -1.99
C ILE A 268 -8.71 -20.40 -2.86
N GLU A 269 -8.00 -19.36 -2.42
CA GLU A 269 -6.87 -18.77 -3.17
C GLU A 269 -5.75 -19.78 -3.40
N ASN A 270 -5.34 -20.50 -2.35
CA ASN A 270 -4.33 -21.54 -2.47
C ASN A 270 -4.82 -22.72 -3.32
N GLY A 271 -6.10 -23.07 -3.23
CA GLY A 271 -6.72 -24.10 -4.08
C GLY A 271 -6.71 -23.71 -5.55
N ALA A 272 -7.05 -22.45 -5.87
CA ALA A 272 -7.04 -21.92 -7.22
C ALA A 272 -5.63 -21.90 -7.82
N ARG A 273 -4.66 -21.43 -7.03
CA ARG A 273 -3.24 -21.45 -7.38
C ARG A 273 -2.76 -22.88 -7.68
N ALA A 274 -3.04 -23.82 -6.80
CA ALA A 274 -2.66 -25.23 -7.00
C ALA A 274 -3.33 -25.84 -8.24
N ALA A 275 -4.60 -25.53 -8.49
CA ALA A 275 -5.33 -26.01 -9.67
C ALA A 275 -4.72 -25.47 -10.97
N LEU A 276 -4.48 -24.16 -11.06
CA LEU A 276 -3.90 -23.52 -12.25
C LEU A 276 -2.46 -23.98 -12.53
N LEU A 277 -1.64 -24.13 -11.49
CA LEU A 277 -0.30 -24.74 -11.60
C LEU A 277 -0.40 -26.19 -12.10
N GLY A 278 -1.34 -26.97 -11.58
CA GLY A 278 -1.61 -28.34 -12.03
C GLY A 278 -2.06 -28.43 -13.50
N MET A 279 -2.65 -27.36 -14.04
CA MET A 279 -3.02 -27.23 -15.46
C MET A 279 -1.87 -26.69 -16.35
N GLY A 280 -0.69 -26.44 -15.76
CA GLY A 280 0.49 -25.96 -16.47
C GLY A 280 0.52 -24.44 -16.72
N TYR A 281 -0.24 -23.66 -15.95
CA TYR A 281 -0.07 -22.21 -15.90
C TYR A 281 1.09 -21.82 -14.98
N HIS A 282 1.74 -20.70 -15.28
CA HIS A 282 2.76 -20.08 -14.44
C HIS A 282 2.20 -18.82 -13.81
N GLU A 283 2.52 -18.59 -12.55
CA GLU A 283 2.10 -17.37 -11.88
C GLU A 283 2.94 -16.18 -12.33
N ALA A 284 2.28 -15.09 -12.71
CA ALA A 284 2.89 -13.78 -12.95
C ALA A 284 2.51 -12.82 -11.81
N VAL A 285 3.43 -11.92 -11.47
CA VAL A 285 3.20 -10.83 -10.52
C VAL A 285 3.49 -9.52 -11.23
N ASN A 286 2.45 -8.77 -11.59
CA ASN A 286 2.58 -7.49 -12.27
C ASN A 286 2.45 -6.33 -11.29
N LEU A 287 2.98 -5.16 -11.68
CA LEU A 287 2.78 -3.94 -10.90
C LEU A 287 1.28 -3.62 -10.79
N SER A 288 0.90 -3.05 -9.66
CA SER A 288 -0.48 -2.55 -9.43
C SER A 288 -0.74 -1.20 -10.10
N PHE A 289 0.27 -0.64 -10.76
CA PHE A 289 0.18 0.61 -11.50
C PHE A 289 -0.12 0.37 -12.98
N ALA A 290 -0.71 1.37 -13.61
CA ALA A 290 -1.07 1.39 -15.01
C ALA A 290 -0.75 2.76 -15.62
N ALA A 291 -0.43 2.74 -16.91
CA ALA A 291 -0.34 3.93 -17.74
C ALA A 291 -1.74 4.39 -18.18
N GLU A 292 -1.86 5.63 -18.66
CA GLU A 292 -3.11 6.11 -19.25
C GLU A 292 -3.54 5.28 -20.48
N SER A 293 -2.56 4.88 -21.30
CA SER A 293 -2.80 4.01 -22.46
C SER A 293 -3.36 2.65 -22.07
N ASP A 294 -2.98 2.11 -20.90
CA ASP A 294 -3.52 0.83 -20.42
C ASP A 294 -5.01 0.96 -20.10
N LEU A 295 -5.42 2.08 -19.50
CA LEU A 295 -6.83 2.35 -19.20
C LEU A 295 -7.66 2.61 -20.46
N GLN A 296 -7.05 3.15 -21.52
CA GLN A 296 -7.72 3.35 -22.81
C GLN A 296 -7.87 2.03 -23.57
N GLN A 297 -6.85 1.17 -23.55
CA GLN A 297 -6.83 -0.13 -24.24
C GLN A 297 -7.64 -1.20 -23.49
N PHE A 298 -7.63 -1.14 -22.16
CA PHE A 298 -8.35 -2.05 -21.27
C PHE A 298 -9.26 -1.24 -20.34
N PRO A 299 -10.29 -0.57 -20.89
CA PRO A 299 -11.18 0.24 -20.08
C PRO A 299 -11.94 -0.64 -19.08
N PRO A 300 -12.22 -0.11 -17.88
CA PRO A 300 -13.12 -0.79 -16.95
C PRO A 300 -14.45 -1.06 -17.67
N GLY A 301 -14.97 -2.29 -17.57
CA GLY A 301 -16.27 -2.64 -18.17
C GLY A 301 -17.42 -1.83 -17.54
N ALA A 302 -18.65 -1.97 -18.06
CA ALA A 302 -19.82 -1.20 -17.60
C ALA A 302 -20.12 -1.26 -16.08
N ALA A 303 -19.57 -2.26 -15.38
CA ALA A 303 -19.65 -2.43 -13.93
C ALA A 303 -18.39 -1.98 -13.15
N GLY A 304 -17.43 -1.33 -13.81
CA GLY A 304 -16.18 -0.84 -13.23
C GLY A 304 -16.21 0.68 -13.05
N GLY A 305 -15.85 1.15 -11.85
CA GLY A 305 -15.72 2.58 -11.54
C GLY A 305 -14.51 3.24 -12.19
N ALA A 306 -14.41 4.57 -12.04
CA ALA A 306 -13.31 5.37 -12.60
C ALA A 306 -11.93 4.93 -12.09
N SER A 307 -10.88 5.22 -12.85
CA SER A 307 -9.50 4.93 -12.44
C SER A 307 -9.02 5.84 -11.31
N ILE A 308 -8.10 5.34 -10.48
CA ILE A 308 -7.52 6.08 -9.36
C ILE A 308 -6.14 6.59 -9.76
N ARG A 309 -5.92 7.91 -9.69
CA ARG A 309 -4.65 8.55 -10.05
C ARG A 309 -3.71 8.65 -8.84
N VAL A 310 -2.44 8.31 -9.03
CA VAL A 310 -1.37 8.51 -8.04
C VAL A 310 -0.96 9.99 -8.04
N VAL A 311 -0.85 10.61 -6.85
CA VAL A 311 -0.54 12.05 -6.72
C VAL A 311 0.92 12.36 -7.09
N ASN A 312 1.83 11.46 -6.73
CA ASN A 312 3.27 11.58 -6.90
C ASN A 312 3.85 10.31 -7.58
N PRO A 313 3.46 10.02 -8.82
CA PRO A 313 3.96 8.85 -9.54
C PRO A 313 5.45 9.00 -9.83
N LEU A 314 6.18 7.87 -9.88
CA LEU A 314 7.60 7.87 -10.23
C LEU A 314 7.82 8.14 -11.72
N THR A 315 6.89 7.65 -12.56
CA THR A 315 6.89 7.79 -14.02
C THR A 315 5.46 7.90 -14.55
N GLU A 316 5.28 8.37 -15.79
CA GLU A 316 3.97 8.39 -16.47
C GLU A 316 3.33 6.99 -16.59
N GLU A 317 4.14 5.93 -16.69
CA GLU A 317 3.68 4.54 -16.72
C GLU A 317 3.08 4.07 -15.39
N THR A 318 3.29 4.83 -14.31
CA THR A 318 2.81 4.50 -12.95
C THR A 318 1.74 5.46 -12.44
N ARG A 319 1.13 6.22 -13.35
CA ARG A 319 0.24 7.34 -13.02
C ARG A 319 -1.12 6.92 -12.45
N PHE A 320 -1.57 5.70 -12.76
CA PHE A 320 -2.86 5.18 -12.29
C PHE A 320 -2.70 3.85 -11.57
N LEU A 321 -3.69 3.48 -10.77
CA LEU A 321 -3.85 2.10 -10.30
C LEU A 321 -4.61 1.29 -11.36
N ARG A 322 -4.21 0.03 -11.56
CA ARG A 322 -4.81 -0.86 -12.55
C ARG A 322 -6.28 -1.18 -12.23
N THR A 323 -7.13 -1.13 -13.24
CA THR A 323 -8.57 -1.47 -13.17
C THR A 323 -8.85 -2.93 -13.59
N THR A 324 -7.85 -3.62 -14.13
CA THR A 324 -7.89 -5.01 -14.60
C THR A 324 -6.48 -5.59 -14.54
N LEU A 325 -6.33 -6.91 -14.44
CA LEU A 325 -5.03 -7.58 -14.61
C LEU A 325 -4.70 -7.89 -16.07
N ALA A 326 -5.69 -7.79 -16.98
CA ALA A 326 -5.54 -8.16 -18.38
C ALA A 326 -4.37 -7.41 -19.04
N ALA A 327 -4.26 -6.10 -18.83
CA ALA A 327 -3.17 -5.28 -19.38
C ALA A 327 -1.78 -5.80 -18.97
N GLY A 328 -1.59 -6.09 -17.68
CA GLY A 328 -0.35 -6.64 -17.15
C GLY A 328 -0.02 -8.03 -17.72
N LEU A 329 -1.03 -8.91 -17.78
CA LEU A 329 -0.89 -10.25 -18.34
C LEU A 329 -0.57 -10.22 -19.84
N VAL A 330 -1.22 -9.38 -20.64
CA VAL A 330 -0.93 -9.22 -22.08
C VAL A 330 0.49 -8.70 -22.29
N LYS A 331 0.93 -7.71 -21.50
CA LYS A 331 2.32 -7.23 -21.52
C LYS A 331 3.31 -8.34 -21.16
N ALA A 332 3.02 -9.16 -20.15
CA ALA A 332 3.86 -10.29 -19.75
C ALA A 332 3.91 -11.40 -20.82
N VAL A 333 2.78 -11.67 -21.50
CA VAL A 333 2.73 -12.56 -22.67
C VAL A 333 3.63 -12.00 -23.77
N LYS A 334 3.40 -10.74 -24.20
CA LYS A 334 4.23 -10.08 -25.21
C LYS A 334 5.72 -10.13 -24.87
N HIS A 335 6.09 -9.85 -23.62
CA HIS A 335 7.46 -9.94 -23.16
C HIS A 335 8.03 -11.35 -23.41
N ASN A 336 7.35 -12.41 -22.98
CA ASN A 336 7.80 -13.78 -23.20
C ASN A 336 7.92 -14.14 -24.69
N LEU A 337 6.93 -13.77 -25.50
CA LEU A 337 6.95 -14.02 -26.94
C LEU A 337 8.16 -13.36 -27.63
N ASN A 338 8.48 -12.12 -27.22
CA ASN A 338 9.64 -11.40 -27.73
C ASN A 338 10.98 -12.04 -27.34
N HIS A 339 10.98 -12.92 -26.32
CA HIS A 339 12.16 -13.68 -25.88
C HIS A 339 12.17 -15.12 -26.40
N GLY A 340 11.33 -15.45 -27.39
CA GLY A 340 11.30 -16.77 -28.04
C GLY A 340 10.49 -17.84 -27.30
N ASN A 341 9.80 -17.49 -26.22
CA ASN A 341 8.89 -18.41 -25.55
C ASN A 341 7.57 -18.48 -26.35
N HIS A 342 7.36 -19.53 -27.12
CA HIS A 342 6.17 -19.66 -27.97
C HIS A 342 4.96 -20.33 -27.29
N SER A 343 5.14 -20.89 -26.09
CA SER A 343 4.08 -21.53 -25.30
C SER A 343 3.96 -20.89 -23.93
N VAL A 344 3.19 -19.80 -23.85
CA VAL A 344 3.08 -18.96 -22.65
C VAL A 344 1.70 -19.16 -22.01
N ARG A 345 1.69 -19.60 -20.75
CA ARG A 345 0.47 -19.76 -19.94
C ARG A 345 0.69 -19.04 -18.63
N LEU A 346 0.04 -17.91 -18.45
CA LEU A 346 0.18 -17.07 -17.26
C LEU A 346 -1.16 -16.95 -16.52
N PHE A 347 -1.08 -16.89 -15.20
CA PHE A 347 -2.17 -16.41 -14.35
C PHE A 347 -1.61 -15.43 -13.33
N GLU A 348 -2.45 -14.54 -12.83
CA GLU A 348 -2.10 -13.66 -11.71
C GLU A 348 -3.26 -13.71 -10.73
N ILE A 349 -3.00 -13.62 -9.43
CA ILE A 349 -4.06 -13.39 -8.43
C ILE A 349 -3.70 -12.08 -7.74
N GLY A 350 -4.39 -11.00 -8.11
CA GLY A 350 -4.04 -9.68 -7.64
C GLY A 350 -5.22 -8.72 -7.59
N LYS A 351 -5.06 -7.65 -6.81
CA LYS A 351 -6.09 -6.62 -6.66
C LYS A 351 -6.16 -5.73 -7.91
N VAL A 352 -7.37 -5.27 -8.19
CA VAL A 352 -7.66 -4.17 -9.11
C VAL A 352 -8.39 -3.07 -8.34
N PHE A 353 -8.39 -1.86 -8.88
CA PHE A 353 -8.84 -0.67 -8.17
C PHE A 353 -9.82 0.11 -9.03
N HIS A 354 -11.00 0.35 -8.47
CA HIS A 354 -12.04 1.18 -9.06
C HIS A 354 -12.47 2.22 -8.03
N ALA A 355 -12.68 3.46 -8.46
CA ALA A 355 -13.28 4.50 -7.63
C ALA A 355 -14.79 4.22 -7.43
N ASP A 356 -15.24 4.10 -6.19
CA ASP A 356 -16.65 4.19 -5.80
C ASP A 356 -17.03 5.69 -5.72
N PRO A 357 -18.29 6.11 -6.00
CA PRO A 357 -18.77 7.46 -5.68
C PRO A 357 -18.49 7.97 -4.24
N SER A 358 -18.18 7.10 -3.28
CA SER A 358 -17.73 7.46 -1.91
C SER A 358 -16.20 7.38 -1.68
N GLY A 359 -15.41 6.96 -2.67
CA GLY A 359 -13.94 6.90 -2.60
C GLY A 359 -13.35 5.60 -2.02
N GLU A 360 -14.14 4.56 -1.75
CA GLU A 360 -13.64 3.26 -1.26
C GLU A 360 -13.43 2.24 -2.40
N PRO A 361 -12.25 1.60 -2.50
CA PRO A 361 -11.94 0.67 -3.59
C PRO A 361 -12.65 -0.68 -3.41
N ARG A 362 -13.25 -1.21 -4.49
CA ARG A 362 -13.83 -2.57 -4.54
C ARG A 362 -12.90 -3.57 -5.22
N GLU A 363 -12.81 -4.79 -4.66
CA GLU A 363 -11.84 -5.83 -5.05
C GLU A 363 -12.36 -6.76 -6.16
N ARG A 364 -11.52 -7.11 -7.15
CA ARG A 364 -11.72 -8.21 -8.15
C ARG A 364 -10.37 -8.84 -8.56
N LYS A 365 -10.34 -10.09 -9.08
CA LYS A 365 -9.12 -10.94 -9.21
C LYS A 365 -9.18 -12.00 -10.36
N PRO A 366 -8.64 -11.72 -11.57
CA PRO A 366 -8.75 -12.59 -12.78
C PRO A 366 -7.64 -13.61 -13.14
N SER A 367 -7.90 -14.63 -13.99
CA SER A 367 -6.92 -15.65 -14.46
C SER A 367 -7.13 -16.26 -15.87
N GLY A 368 -6.08 -16.40 -16.71
CA GLY A 368 -5.84 -17.54 -17.64
C GLY A 368 -6.06 -17.37 -19.18
N GLY A 369 -5.46 -18.25 -20.01
CA GLY A 369 -5.48 -18.28 -21.51
C GLY A 369 -5.00 -19.59 -22.23
N TYR A 370 -5.60 -19.90 -23.41
CA TYR A 370 -5.26 -20.65 -24.69
C TYR A 370 -6.59 -20.77 -25.48
N THR A 371 -6.73 -21.48 -26.64
CA THR A 371 -7.97 -21.39 -27.49
C THR A 371 -9.26 -21.35 -26.68
N PHE A 372 -10.31 -20.68 -27.15
CA PHE A 372 -11.52 -20.43 -26.35
C PHE A 372 -11.99 -21.66 -25.54
N PHE A 373 -11.93 -22.86 -26.13
CA PHE A 373 -12.29 -24.11 -25.46
C PHE A 373 -11.27 -24.60 -24.42
N HIS A 374 -9.96 -24.38 -24.60
CA HIS A 374 -8.95 -24.62 -23.56
C HIS A 374 -9.15 -23.68 -22.38
N LEU A 375 -9.40 -22.39 -22.65
CA LEU A 375 -9.67 -21.41 -21.60
C LEU A 375 -10.96 -21.74 -20.84
N LYS A 376 -12.03 -22.06 -21.58
CA LYS A 376 -13.29 -22.55 -21.00
C LYS A 376 -13.06 -23.80 -20.15
N GLY A 377 -12.28 -24.76 -20.64
CA GLY A 377 -11.92 -25.97 -19.91
C GLY A 377 -11.15 -25.70 -18.62
N ALA A 378 -10.16 -24.80 -18.66
CA ALA A 378 -9.39 -24.40 -17.48
C ALA A 378 -10.26 -23.71 -16.42
N VAL A 379 -11.16 -22.81 -16.83
CA VAL A 379 -12.11 -22.14 -15.93
C VAL A 379 -13.11 -23.13 -15.33
N SER A 380 -13.64 -24.05 -16.13
CA SER A 380 -14.52 -25.13 -15.63
C SER A 380 -13.79 -26.06 -14.66
N ALA A 381 -12.55 -26.44 -14.96
CA ALA A 381 -11.75 -27.28 -14.09
C ALA A 381 -11.37 -26.56 -12.79
N LEU A 382 -11.14 -25.24 -12.83
CA LEU A 382 -10.93 -24.40 -11.64
C LEU A 382 -12.17 -24.40 -10.75
N ALA A 383 -13.36 -24.20 -11.32
CA ALA A 383 -14.63 -24.26 -10.58
C ALA A 383 -14.81 -25.63 -9.89
N VAL A 384 -14.52 -26.73 -10.60
CA VAL A 384 -14.57 -28.09 -10.04
C VAL A 384 -13.55 -28.28 -8.91
N ALA A 385 -12.30 -27.86 -9.10
CA ALA A 385 -11.24 -27.98 -8.11
C ALA A 385 -11.56 -27.24 -6.80
N LEU A 386 -12.27 -26.12 -6.91
CA LEU A 386 -12.74 -25.33 -5.77
C LEU A 386 -14.07 -25.82 -5.18
N ARG A 387 -14.66 -26.90 -5.73
CA ARG A 387 -16.01 -27.37 -5.41
C ARG A 387 -17.04 -26.23 -5.50
N ALA A 388 -16.94 -25.42 -6.55
CA ALA A 388 -17.94 -24.40 -6.84
C ALA A 388 -19.17 -25.01 -7.50
N ALA A 389 -20.27 -24.24 -7.53
CA ALA A 389 -21.46 -24.58 -8.30
C ALA A 389 -21.14 -24.77 -9.80
N SER A 390 -22.10 -25.30 -10.57
CA SER A 390 -21.91 -25.52 -12.01
C SER A 390 -21.54 -24.22 -12.74
N ALA A 391 -20.48 -24.28 -13.54
CA ALA A 391 -19.98 -23.18 -14.34
C ALA A 391 -20.53 -23.25 -15.77
N GLU A 392 -21.15 -22.17 -16.21
CA GLU A 392 -21.65 -21.97 -17.57
C GLU A 392 -20.94 -20.79 -18.23
N VAL A 393 -20.82 -20.84 -19.56
CA VAL A 393 -20.33 -19.71 -20.36
C VAL A 393 -21.41 -19.33 -21.34
N VAL A 394 -21.90 -18.10 -21.23
CA VAL A 394 -22.91 -17.51 -22.11
C VAL A 394 -22.26 -16.47 -23.03
N PRO A 395 -22.71 -16.28 -24.29
CA PRO A 395 -22.12 -15.28 -25.19
C PRO A 395 -22.11 -13.87 -24.58
N GLU A 396 -21.04 -13.11 -24.82
CA GLU A 396 -20.84 -11.74 -24.34
C GLU A 396 -20.12 -10.91 -25.40
N ALA A 397 -20.62 -9.71 -25.71
CA ALA A 397 -20.05 -8.85 -26.76
C ALA A 397 -19.67 -7.44 -26.27
N GLY A 398 -19.95 -7.09 -25.01
CA GLY A 398 -19.78 -5.75 -24.46
C GLY A 398 -18.43 -5.47 -23.79
N VAL A 399 -17.44 -6.34 -23.91
CA VAL A 399 -16.12 -6.18 -23.28
C VAL A 399 -15.12 -5.65 -24.31
N ALA A 400 -14.71 -4.39 -24.16
CA ALA A 400 -13.91 -3.67 -25.16
C ALA A 400 -12.60 -4.37 -25.57
N TRP A 401 -11.94 -5.04 -24.62
CA TRP A 401 -10.66 -5.72 -24.87
C TRP A 401 -10.81 -7.19 -25.31
N LEU A 402 -12.03 -7.72 -25.44
CA LEU A 402 -12.29 -9.06 -25.97
C LEU A 402 -12.83 -8.99 -27.40
N ASN A 403 -12.51 -10.01 -28.20
CA ASN A 403 -13.10 -10.22 -29.51
C ASN A 403 -14.58 -10.61 -29.36
N PRO A 404 -15.55 -9.82 -29.87
CA PRO A 404 -16.98 -10.08 -29.68
C PRO A 404 -17.46 -11.38 -30.34
N ALA A 405 -16.73 -11.90 -31.34
CA ALA A 405 -17.05 -13.20 -31.95
C ALA A 405 -16.60 -14.39 -31.09
N VAL A 406 -15.69 -14.16 -30.15
CA VAL A 406 -15.06 -15.21 -29.32
C VAL A 406 -14.98 -14.73 -27.88
N ALA A 407 -16.11 -14.34 -27.33
CA ALA A 407 -16.22 -13.85 -25.95
C ALA A 407 -17.45 -14.42 -25.25
N GLY A 408 -17.28 -14.67 -23.96
CA GLY A 408 -18.32 -15.21 -23.11
C GLY A 408 -18.22 -14.69 -21.69
N ARG A 409 -19.36 -14.67 -21.01
CA ARG A 409 -19.49 -14.36 -19.60
C ARG A 409 -19.54 -15.66 -18.81
N LEU A 410 -18.69 -15.75 -17.78
CA LEU A 410 -18.66 -16.86 -16.84
C LEU A 410 -19.79 -16.68 -15.82
N VAL A 411 -20.67 -17.67 -15.73
CA VAL A 411 -21.77 -17.73 -14.76
C VAL A 411 -21.58 -18.96 -13.89
N VAL A 412 -21.58 -18.80 -12.58
CA VAL A 412 -21.45 -19.92 -11.62
C VAL A 412 -22.57 -19.82 -10.60
N GLY A 413 -23.38 -20.88 -10.49
CA GLY A 413 -24.52 -20.89 -9.57
C GLY A 413 -25.55 -19.77 -9.84
N GLY A 414 -25.64 -19.30 -11.10
CA GLY A 414 -26.51 -18.18 -11.50
C GLY A 414 -25.89 -16.79 -11.34
N GLU A 415 -24.72 -16.66 -10.71
CA GLU A 415 -24.02 -15.38 -10.59
C GLU A 415 -22.99 -15.18 -11.71
N ALA A 416 -22.99 -13.99 -12.32
CA ALA A 416 -21.97 -13.61 -13.30
C ALA A 416 -20.67 -13.27 -12.60
N LEU A 417 -19.68 -14.16 -12.70
CA LEU A 417 -18.40 -14.00 -12.01
C LEU A 417 -17.37 -13.28 -12.86
N GLY A 418 -17.49 -13.27 -14.19
CA GLY A 418 -16.37 -12.83 -15.01
C GLY A 418 -16.61 -12.96 -16.50
N VAL A 419 -15.55 -12.77 -17.27
CA VAL A 419 -15.53 -12.80 -18.73
C VAL A 419 -14.34 -13.62 -19.22
N LEU A 420 -14.46 -14.23 -20.39
CA LEU A 420 -13.39 -14.96 -21.04
C LEU A 420 -13.53 -14.88 -22.56
N GLY A 421 -12.40 -14.83 -23.27
CA GLY A 421 -12.44 -14.76 -24.73
C GLY A 421 -11.08 -14.59 -25.38
N GLY A 422 -11.09 -14.47 -26.71
CA GLY A 422 -9.93 -14.01 -27.47
C GLY A 422 -9.70 -12.50 -27.24
N LEU A 423 -8.44 -12.07 -27.23
CA LEU A 423 -8.07 -10.66 -27.21
C LEU A 423 -8.63 -9.97 -28.47
N HIS A 424 -9.07 -8.72 -28.35
CA HIS A 424 -9.56 -7.97 -29.50
C HIS A 424 -8.49 -7.86 -30.60
N PRO A 425 -8.79 -8.06 -31.90
CA PRO A 425 -7.80 -8.00 -32.99
C PRO A 425 -6.99 -6.70 -33.02
N ASP A 426 -7.62 -5.55 -32.80
CA ASP A 426 -6.92 -4.25 -32.72
C ASP A 426 -5.86 -4.21 -31.61
N LEU A 427 -6.10 -4.91 -30.48
CA LEU A 427 -5.13 -5.03 -29.40
C LEU A 427 -4.03 -6.04 -29.77
N GLU A 428 -4.36 -7.14 -30.45
CA GLU A 428 -3.34 -8.05 -30.98
C GLU A 428 -2.38 -7.31 -31.92
N GLU A 429 -2.91 -6.48 -32.81
CA GLU A 429 -2.12 -5.63 -33.71
C GLU A 429 -1.30 -4.59 -32.93
N ALA A 430 -1.92 -3.84 -32.02
CA ALA A 430 -1.24 -2.82 -31.20
C ALA A 430 -0.09 -3.40 -30.36
N TYR A 431 -0.27 -4.62 -29.85
CA TYR A 431 0.76 -5.34 -29.10
C TYR A 431 1.75 -6.11 -30.00
N LYS A 432 1.52 -6.16 -31.31
CA LYS A 432 2.30 -6.90 -32.32
C LYS A 432 2.36 -8.40 -32.05
N LEU A 433 1.24 -8.95 -31.59
CA LEU A 433 1.07 -10.37 -31.33
C LEU A 433 0.82 -11.11 -32.64
N ARG A 434 1.62 -12.13 -32.95
CA ARG A 434 1.49 -12.91 -34.20
C ARG A 434 0.56 -14.11 -34.07
N GLN A 435 0.20 -14.43 -32.83
CA GLN A 435 -0.68 -15.52 -32.45
C GLN A 435 -1.86 -14.96 -31.68
N GLN A 436 -2.96 -15.70 -31.71
CA GLN A 436 -4.13 -15.36 -30.93
C GLN A 436 -3.84 -15.47 -29.43
N VAL A 437 -4.25 -14.46 -28.66
CA VAL A 437 -4.16 -14.47 -27.20
C VAL A 437 -5.56 -14.61 -26.63
N TYR A 438 -5.69 -15.41 -25.58
CA TYR A 438 -6.95 -15.65 -24.91
C TYR A 438 -6.81 -15.28 -23.44
N LEU A 439 -7.82 -14.64 -22.87
CA LEU A 439 -7.82 -14.13 -21.51
C LEU A 439 -9.15 -14.43 -20.82
N ALA A 440 -9.09 -14.81 -19.55
CA ALA A 440 -10.24 -14.79 -18.67
C ALA A 440 -10.00 -13.88 -17.47
N GLU A 441 -11.05 -13.16 -17.12
CA GLU A 441 -11.12 -12.32 -15.94
C GLU A 441 -12.29 -12.72 -15.06
N ILE A 442 -11.98 -13.16 -13.84
CA ILE A 442 -12.91 -13.72 -12.87
C ILE A 442 -12.91 -12.84 -11.62
N ASP A 443 -14.05 -12.68 -10.98
CA ASP A 443 -14.19 -12.06 -9.67
C ASP A 443 -13.99 -13.15 -8.62
N PHE A 444 -12.85 -13.12 -7.95
CA PHE A 444 -12.48 -14.13 -6.99
C PHE A 444 -13.32 -14.08 -5.71
N GLU A 445 -13.87 -12.92 -5.34
CA GLU A 445 -14.75 -12.83 -4.17
C GLU A 445 -16.09 -13.50 -4.46
N LEU A 446 -16.65 -13.25 -5.64
CA LEU A 446 -17.88 -13.91 -6.07
C LEU A 446 -17.64 -15.42 -6.25
N LEU A 447 -16.52 -15.82 -6.87
CA LEU A 447 -16.12 -17.24 -6.95
C LEU A 447 -16.04 -17.88 -5.56
N ALA A 448 -15.48 -17.17 -4.58
CA ALA A 448 -15.33 -17.69 -3.24
C ALA A 448 -16.67 -17.91 -2.52
N ARG A 449 -17.70 -17.12 -2.84
CA ARG A 449 -19.08 -17.32 -2.32
C ARG A 449 -19.74 -18.57 -2.90
N CYS A 450 -19.40 -18.91 -4.14
CA CYS A 450 -19.92 -20.10 -4.80
C CYS A 450 -19.08 -21.36 -4.51
N ALA A 451 -17.84 -21.22 -4.02
CA ALA A 451 -16.88 -22.29 -3.78
C ALA A 451 -17.12 -23.06 -2.46
N LEU A 452 -16.33 -24.12 -2.26
CA LEU A 452 -16.33 -24.96 -1.07
C LEU A 452 -17.71 -25.55 -0.72
N GLN A 453 -18.52 -25.89 -1.72
CA GLN A 453 -19.78 -26.59 -1.50
C GLN A 453 -19.56 -27.86 -0.67
N PRO A 454 -20.50 -28.19 0.23
CA PRO A 454 -20.39 -29.36 1.09
C PRO A 454 -20.34 -30.63 0.24
N VAL A 455 -19.49 -31.56 0.65
CA VAL A 455 -19.41 -32.86 0.00
C VAL A 455 -20.47 -33.77 0.63
N GLU A 456 -21.51 -34.07 -0.13
CA GLU A 456 -22.55 -35.00 0.29
C GLU A 456 -22.24 -36.42 -0.17
N PHE A 457 -22.34 -37.38 0.74
CA PHE A 457 -22.22 -38.78 0.38
C PHE A 457 -23.41 -39.22 -0.47
N ARG A 458 -23.14 -39.81 -1.64
CA ARG A 458 -24.12 -40.50 -2.47
C ARG A 458 -23.72 -41.96 -2.60
N SER A 459 -24.65 -42.88 -2.31
CA SER A 459 -24.41 -44.32 -2.45
C SER A 459 -24.05 -44.66 -3.90
N LEU A 460 -23.11 -45.58 -4.07
CA LEU A 460 -22.74 -46.07 -5.41
C LEU A 460 -23.96 -46.70 -6.11
N PRO A 461 -24.13 -46.49 -7.43
CA PRO A 461 -25.19 -47.13 -8.18
C PRO A 461 -25.10 -48.66 -8.10
N LYS A 462 -26.22 -49.34 -7.84
CA LYS A 462 -26.30 -50.82 -7.74
C LYS A 462 -26.79 -51.50 -9.03
N TYR A 463 -27.33 -50.73 -9.96
CA TYR A 463 -27.96 -51.21 -11.19
C TYR A 463 -27.25 -50.67 -12.42
N PRO A 464 -27.28 -51.36 -13.57
CA PRO A 464 -26.58 -50.93 -14.78
C PRO A 464 -27.18 -49.63 -15.36
N ALA A 465 -26.33 -48.84 -16.00
CA ALA A 465 -26.75 -47.69 -16.80
C ALA A 465 -26.96 -48.10 -18.26
N VAL A 466 -27.83 -47.38 -18.96
CA VAL A 466 -28.08 -47.52 -20.40
C VAL A 466 -27.78 -46.19 -21.09
N GLU A 467 -26.99 -46.24 -22.16
CA GLU A 467 -26.64 -45.06 -22.96
C GLU A 467 -27.45 -45.03 -24.27
N ARG A 468 -27.81 -43.83 -24.69
CA ARG A 468 -28.53 -43.55 -25.94
C ARG A 468 -27.91 -42.34 -26.63
N ASP A 469 -27.45 -42.54 -27.85
CA ASP A 469 -26.92 -41.48 -28.69
C ASP A 469 -28.02 -40.97 -29.62
N LEU A 470 -28.21 -39.64 -29.65
CA LEU A 470 -29.18 -38.95 -30.50
C LEU A 470 -28.45 -37.90 -31.33
N SER A 471 -28.46 -38.06 -32.65
CA SER A 471 -27.97 -37.03 -33.57
C SER A 471 -29.14 -36.18 -34.03
N VAL A 472 -29.05 -34.87 -33.77
CA VAL A 472 -30.09 -33.90 -34.13
C VAL A 472 -29.52 -32.77 -34.97
N VAL A 473 -30.32 -32.28 -35.91
CA VAL A 473 -30.01 -31.10 -36.73
C VAL A 473 -30.79 -29.92 -36.15
N VAL A 474 -30.08 -28.89 -35.71
CA VAL A 474 -30.62 -27.71 -35.02
C VAL A 474 -30.17 -26.43 -35.72
N PRO A 475 -30.86 -25.29 -35.52
CA PRO A 475 -30.35 -23.97 -35.92
C PRO A 475 -28.92 -23.71 -35.40
N ASP A 476 -28.10 -23.01 -36.19
CA ASP A 476 -26.69 -22.72 -35.86
C ASP A 476 -26.52 -21.81 -34.63
N ASP A 477 -27.47 -20.93 -34.39
CA ASP A 477 -27.55 -20.04 -33.23
C ASP A 477 -27.97 -20.76 -31.93
N LEU A 478 -28.57 -21.94 -32.00
CA LEU A 478 -29.02 -22.70 -30.83
C LEU A 478 -27.85 -23.44 -30.13
N GLY A 479 -27.34 -22.86 -29.06
CA GLY A 479 -26.21 -23.44 -28.30
C GLY A 479 -26.55 -24.70 -27.48
N PHE A 480 -25.56 -25.59 -27.30
CA PHE A 480 -25.70 -26.82 -26.49
C PHE A 480 -26.23 -26.56 -25.07
N ALA A 481 -25.83 -25.46 -24.44
CA ALA A 481 -26.28 -25.13 -23.09
C ALA A 481 -27.81 -24.95 -23.01
N ALA A 482 -28.44 -24.39 -24.05
CA ALA A 482 -29.90 -24.27 -24.11
C ALA A 482 -30.56 -25.64 -24.22
N ILE A 483 -30.03 -26.50 -25.11
CA ILE A 483 -30.49 -27.88 -25.28
C ILE A 483 -30.35 -28.67 -23.97
N HIS A 484 -29.17 -28.62 -23.34
CA HIS A 484 -28.89 -29.30 -22.07
C HIS A 484 -29.85 -28.85 -20.96
N ARG A 485 -30.06 -27.53 -20.78
CA ARG A 485 -31.00 -27.01 -19.77
C ARG A 485 -32.43 -27.45 -20.06
N GLY A 486 -32.85 -27.45 -21.32
CA GLY A 486 -34.17 -27.92 -21.73
C GLY A 486 -34.41 -29.40 -21.42
N ILE A 487 -33.46 -30.26 -21.80
CA ILE A 487 -33.53 -31.70 -21.51
C ILE A 487 -33.50 -31.97 -20.00
N ALA A 488 -32.62 -31.29 -19.26
CA ALA A 488 -32.57 -31.41 -17.79
C ALA A 488 -33.87 -30.94 -17.13
N GLY A 489 -34.52 -29.91 -17.70
CA GLY A 489 -35.80 -29.38 -17.28
C GLY A 489 -36.98 -30.36 -17.39
N LEU A 490 -36.83 -31.45 -18.14
CA LEU A 490 -37.84 -32.54 -18.18
C LEU A 490 -37.96 -33.28 -16.83
N GLY A 491 -37.01 -33.10 -15.91
CA GLY A 491 -37.13 -33.60 -14.53
C GLY A 491 -37.11 -35.12 -14.40
N MET A 492 -36.55 -35.83 -15.38
CA MET A 492 -36.46 -37.29 -15.37
C MET A 492 -35.41 -37.75 -14.33
N ALA A 493 -35.85 -38.44 -13.28
CA ALA A 493 -34.99 -38.89 -12.19
C ALA A 493 -33.92 -39.90 -12.64
N GLU A 494 -34.21 -40.65 -13.71
CA GLU A 494 -33.33 -41.65 -14.30
C GLU A 494 -32.27 -41.05 -15.23
N LEU A 495 -32.40 -39.80 -15.69
CA LEU A 495 -31.41 -39.17 -16.55
C LEU A 495 -30.20 -38.72 -15.70
N VAL A 496 -29.05 -39.35 -15.90
CA VAL A 496 -27.83 -39.12 -15.12
C VAL A 496 -26.89 -38.12 -15.78
N THR A 497 -26.63 -38.26 -17.08
CA THR A 497 -25.75 -37.34 -17.84
C THR A 497 -26.32 -37.04 -19.23
N ILE A 498 -25.97 -35.84 -19.72
CA ILE A 498 -26.26 -35.35 -21.07
C ILE A 498 -24.92 -34.83 -21.61
N ASP A 499 -24.28 -35.59 -22.48
CA ASP A 499 -22.96 -35.28 -23.00
C ASP A 499 -23.05 -34.88 -24.48
N LEU A 500 -22.36 -33.80 -24.88
CA LEU A 500 -22.18 -33.45 -26.29
C LEU A 500 -20.98 -34.21 -26.83
N ILE A 501 -21.23 -35.13 -27.76
CA ILE A 501 -20.20 -36.01 -28.33
C ILE A 501 -19.57 -35.40 -29.57
N ASP A 502 -20.38 -34.82 -30.45
CA ASP A 502 -19.92 -34.29 -31.73
C ASP A 502 -20.77 -33.11 -32.21
N VAL A 503 -20.14 -32.20 -32.95
CA VAL A 503 -20.79 -31.11 -33.69
C VAL A 503 -20.27 -31.13 -35.12
N TYR A 504 -21.17 -31.36 -36.07
CA TYR A 504 -20.83 -31.45 -37.48
C TYR A 504 -21.51 -30.33 -38.28
N GLU A 505 -20.68 -29.57 -38.99
CA GLU A 505 -21.05 -28.54 -39.94
C GLU A 505 -20.41 -28.91 -41.29
N GLY A 506 -21.21 -29.11 -42.33
CA GLY A 506 -20.71 -29.52 -43.64
C GLY A 506 -21.81 -29.67 -44.68
N GLU A 507 -21.43 -29.99 -45.92
CA GLU A 507 -22.32 -29.95 -47.10
C GLU A 507 -23.60 -30.81 -46.99
N LYS A 508 -23.59 -31.82 -46.11
CA LYS A 508 -24.75 -32.70 -45.85
C LYS A 508 -25.76 -32.13 -44.86
N ILE A 509 -25.51 -30.94 -44.32
CA ILE A 509 -26.41 -30.24 -43.38
C ILE A 509 -26.99 -29.01 -44.09
N PRO A 510 -28.30 -28.75 -43.96
CA PRO A 510 -28.91 -27.55 -44.54
C PRO A 510 -28.19 -26.26 -44.08
N PRO A 511 -28.05 -25.24 -44.94
CA PRO A 511 -27.50 -23.94 -44.55
C PRO A 511 -28.23 -23.34 -43.35
N GLY A 512 -27.48 -22.73 -42.41
CA GLY A 512 -28.02 -22.17 -41.17
C GLY A 512 -28.38 -23.22 -40.10
N LYS A 513 -28.00 -24.48 -40.30
CA LYS A 513 -28.16 -25.55 -39.32
C LYS A 513 -26.83 -26.25 -39.04
N ARG A 514 -26.75 -26.95 -37.91
CA ARG A 514 -25.65 -27.85 -37.55
C ARG A 514 -26.18 -29.14 -36.98
N SER A 515 -25.41 -30.22 -37.10
CA SER A 515 -25.75 -31.51 -36.47
C SER A 515 -25.02 -31.63 -35.13
N MET A 516 -25.73 -31.98 -34.07
CA MET A 516 -25.19 -32.21 -32.74
C MET A 516 -25.52 -33.64 -32.30
N THR A 517 -24.52 -34.39 -31.86
CA THR A 517 -24.70 -35.74 -31.32
C THR A 517 -24.66 -35.69 -29.80
N LEU A 518 -25.76 -36.06 -29.17
CA LEU A 518 -25.96 -36.08 -27.74
C LEU A 518 -25.89 -37.51 -27.23
N ARG A 519 -25.16 -37.76 -26.14
CA ARG A 519 -25.22 -39.03 -25.39
C ARG A 519 -26.00 -38.82 -24.11
N LEU A 520 -27.08 -39.56 -23.96
CA LEU A 520 -27.92 -39.59 -22.77
C LEU A 520 -27.62 -40.85 -21.98
N LYS A 521 -27.33 -40.71 -20.69
CA LYS A 521 -27.14 -41.85 -19.78
C LYS A 521 -28.32 -41.97 -18.84
N PHE A 522 -29.05 -43.08 -18.92
CA PHE A 522 -30.16 -43.40 -18.04
C PHE A 522 -29.78 -44.45 -17.01
N GLN A 523 -30.11 -44.26 -15.74
CA GLN A 523 -29.87 -45.21 -14.67
C GLN A 523 -30.86 -45.01 -13.52
N ALA A 524 -31.57 -46.08 -13.12
CA ALA A 524 -32.35 -46.08 -11.89
C ALA A 524 -31.51 -46.50 -10.68
N ARG A 525 -31.88 -46.01 -9.50
CA ARG A 525 -31.18 -46.33 -8.24
C ARG A 525 -31.69 -47.60 -7.56
N ASP A 526 -32.90 -48.01 -7.90
CA ASP A 526 -33.67 -49.04 -7.20
C ASP A 526 -34.02 -50.24 -8.09
N ARG A 527 -33.78 -50.17 -9.41
CA ARG A 527 -34.11 -51.21 -10.38
C ARG A 527 -33.23 -51.17 -11.63
N THR A 528 -33.23 -52.26 -12.38
CA THR A 528 -32.73 -52.28 -13.77
C THR A 528 -33.76 -51.65 -14.70
N LEU A 529 -33.33 -50.77 -15.60
CA LEU A 529 -34.21 -50.15 -16.59
C LEU A 529 -34.55 -51.14 -17.72
N THR A 530 -35.83 -51.27 -18.03
CA THR A 530 -36.31 -52.05 -19.17
C THR A 530 -36.13 -51.29 -20.49
N VAL A 531 -36.13 -52.01 -21.61
CA VAL A 531 -36.01 -51.41 -22.95
C VAL A 531 -37.13 -50.39 -23.20
N ASP A 532 -38.38 -50.73 -22.85
CA ASP A 532 -39.55 -49.87 -23.04
C ASP A 532 -39.47 -48.58 -22.21
N GLN A 533 -38.93 -48.65 -20.99
CA GLN A 533 -38.69 -47.46 -20.17
C GLN A 533 -37.64 -46.54 -20.79
N VAL A 534 -36.51 -47.09 -21.25
CA VAL A 534 -35.46 -46.30 -21.91
C VAL A 534 -35.96 -45.69 -23.22
N GLN A 535 -36.80 -46.42 -23.96
CA GLN A 535 -37.44 -45.90 -25.17
C GLN A 535 -38.36 -44.72 -24.83
N THR A 536 -39.20 -44.86 -23.81
CA THR A 536 -40.08 -43.78 -23.34
C THR A 536 -39.29 -42.53 -22.93
N PHE A 537 -38.19 -42.69 -22.21
CA PHE A 537 -37.34 -41.55 -21.82
C PHE A 537 -36.68 -40.89 -23.04
N SER A 538 -36.17 -41.68 -23.97
CA SER A 538 -35.62 -41.18 -25.24
C SER A 538 -36.68 -40.41 -26.04
N ASP A 539 -37.89 -40.95 -26.14
CA ASP A 539 -38.99 -40.35 -26.91
C ASP A 539 -39.41 -39.00 -26.33
N ASN A 540 -39.42 -38.86 -24.99
CA ASN A 540 -39.67 -37.58 -24.31
C ASN A 540 -38.60 -36.54 -24.68
N VAL A 541 -37.33 -36.94 -24.72
CA VAL A 541 -36.23 -36.05 -25.12
C VAL A 541 -36.36 -35.66 -26.59
N VAL A 542 -36.68 -36.62 -27.47
CA VAL A 542 -36.88 -36.36 -28.89
C VAL A 542 -38.08 -35.43 -29.13
N GLN A 543 -39.18 -35.59 -28.39
CA GLN A 543 -40.33 -34.70 -28.46
C GLN A 543 -39.95 -33.27 -28.06
N PHE A 544 -39.22 -33.08 -26.96
CA PHE A 544 -38.70 -31.78 -26.54
C PHE A 544 -37.80 -31.16 -27.63
N LEU A 545 -36.84 -31.94 -28.15
CA LEU A 545 -35.93 -31.46 -29.19
C LEU A 545 -36.68 -31.02 -30.45
N ARG A 546 -37.71 -31.76 -30.87
CA ARG A 546 -38.55 -31.39 -32.03
C ARG A 546 -39.42 -30.16 -31.76
N GLY A 547 -40.08 -30.12 -30.61
CA GLY A 547 -41.05 -29.08 -30.27
C GLY A 547 -40.41 -27.74 -29.93
N ASP A 548 -39.46 -27.75 -29.00
CA ASP A 548 -38.91 -26.53 -28.39
C ASP A 548 -37.59 -26.08 -29.01
N CYS A 549 -36.83 -27.00 -29.61
CA CYS A 549 -35.53 -26.70 -30.23
C CYS A 549 -35.59 -26.65 -31.77
N GLY A 550 -36.75 -26.94 -32.38
CA GLY A 550 -36.90 -27.03 -33.83
C GLY A 550 -35.99 -28.09 -34.48
N ALA A 551 -35.64 -29.13 -33.71
CA ALA A 551 -34.64 -30.10 -34.10
C ALA A 551 -35.22 -31.21 -35.00
N GLU A 552 -34.45 -31.63 -36.00
CA GLU A 552 -34.77 -32.80 -36.83
C GLU A 552 -33.83 -33.95 -36.46
N LEU A 553 -34.38 -35.16 -36.24
CA LEU A 553 -33.56 -36.34 -35.95
C LEU A 553 -32.85 -36.78 -37.24
N ARG A 554 -31.55 -37.09 -37.15
CA ARG A 554 -30.72 -37.51 -38.28
C ARG A 554 -30.67 -39.03 -38.44
#